data_AF-A0A067EH71-F1
#
_entry.id   AF-A0A067EH71-F1
#
_cell.length_a   1.000
_cell.length_b   1.000
_cell.length_c   1.000
_cell.angle_alpha   90.00
_cell.angle_beta   90.00
_cell.angle_gamma   90.00
#
_symmetry.space_group_name_H-M   'P 1'
#
loop_
_entity.id
_entity.type
_entity.pdbx_description
1 polymer ?
#
loop_
_entity_poly.entity_id
_entity_poly.type
_entity_poly.pdbx_seq_one_letter_code
_entity_poly.pdbx_strand_id
1 'polypeptide(L)'
;MAVATGSSSCCKLAKPCAFTTSNSSQSPFKLKKFTASPAKSTSIRCTIARDPVVPMEAKKESDPAPWQRPDVFGRFGRFGGKFVPETLMYALSELESALHKLADDRDFQEELSGILRDYVGRETPLYFAERLTEHYRRPNGGGPHIYLKREDLNHTGAHKINNAVGQALLAKRLGKTRIIAETGAGQHGVATATVCARFGLQCIVYMGAQDMERQALNVFRMRLLGAEVRAVHSGTATLKDATSEAIRDWVTNVETTHYILGSVAGPHPYPMMVRDFHAVIGKETRRQALEKWGGKPDVLIACVGGGSNAMGLFHEFVNDKDVRLIGVEAAGFGLDSGKHAATLSKGEVGVLHGALSYLLQNEDGQIIEPHSISAGLPWSWT
;
A
#
# COMPACT_ATOMS: atom_id res chain seq x y z
N MET A 1 18.90 19.41 -8.42
CA MET A 1 18.58 20.83 -8.66
C MET A 1 19.07 21.15 -10.07
N ALA A 2 18.17 21.12 -11.06
CA ALA A 2 18.55 21.44 -12.44
C ALA A 2 18.38 22.95 -12.63
N VAL A 3 19.49 23.68 -12.53
CA VAL A 3 19.55 25.09 -12.92
C VAL A 3 19.94 25.09 -14.39
N ALA A 4 19.00 25.46 -15.26
CA ALA A 4 19.27 25.59 -16.69
C ALA A 4 19.93 26.95 -16.96
N THR A 5 21.26 26.98 -17.01
CA THR A 5 22.01 28.08 -17.63
C THR A 5 22.45 27.63 -19.02
N GLY A 6 21.83 28.19 -20.05
CA GLY A 6 22.21 27.96 -21.43
C GLY A 6 23.51 28.69 -21.78
N SER A 7 24.49 27.97 -22.31
CA SER A 7 25.53 28.53 -23.16
C SER A 7 25.97 27.48 -24.17
N SER A 8 25.73 27.77 -25.45
CA SER A 8 26.12 26.99 -26.61
C SER A 8 27.64 26.99 -26.82
N SER A 9 28.27 25.83 -26.91
CA SER A 9 29.54 25.69 -27.62
C SER A 9 29.61 24.37 -28.38
N CYS A 10 30.12 24.48 -29.61
CA CYS A 10 30.10 23.50 -30.67
C CYS A 10 31.28 22.53 -30.52
N CYS A 11 31.03 21.22 -30.39
CA CYS A 11 32.08 20.19 -30.41
C CYS A 11 32.01 19.37 -31.71
N LYS A 12 33.12 19.36 -32.44
CA LYS A 12 33.34 18.66 -33.72
C LYS A 12 33.49 17.15 -33.49
N LEU A 13 32.87 16.36 -34.36
CA LEU A 13 33.01 14.90 -34.45
C LEU A 13 34.42 14.48 -34.92
N ALA A 14 35.00 13.49 -34.25
CA ALA A 14 36.17 12.75 -34.73
C ALA A 14 35.75 11.36 -35.27
N LYS A 15 36.36 10.95 -36.39
CA LYS A 15 36.12 9.69 -37.13
C LYS A 15 36.68 8.45 -36.38
N PRO A 16 36.17 7.23 -36.67
CA PRO A 16 36.57 6.01 -35.96
C PRO A 16 37.84 5.38 -36.53
N CYS A 17 38.73 4.92 -35.63
CA CYS A 17 39.88 4.07 -35.98
C CYS A 17 39.44 2.61 -36.12
N ALA A 18 39.83 1.99 -37.24
CA ALA A 18 39.74 0.55 -37.48
C ALA A 18 40.82 -0.19 -36.66
N PHE A 19 40.43 -1.29 -36.03
CA PHE A 19 41.39 -2.24 -35.44
C PHE A 19 41.28 -3.61 -36.14
N THR A 20 42.44 -4.10 -36.52
CA THR A 20 42.76 -5.34 -37.22
C THR A 20 42.54 -6.59 -36.37
N THR A 21 42.16 -7.67 -37.04
CA THR A 21 41.98 -9.02 -36.53
C THR A 21 43.32 -9.68 -36.13
N SER A 22 43.37 -10.30 -34.95
CA SER A 22 44.34 -11.35 -34.64
C SER A 22 43.69 -12.47 -33.84
N ASN A 23 43.71 -13.67 -34.42
CA ASN A 23 43.38 -14.94 -33.80
C ASN A 23 44.37 -15.27 -32.68
N SER A 24 43.88 -15.54 -31.47
CA SER A 24 44.56 -16.44 -30.53
C SER A 24 43.53 -17.13 -29.64
N SER A 25 43.34 -18.42 -29.92
CA SER A 25 42.61 -19.39 -29.12
C SER A 25 43.30 -19.63 -27.77
N GLN A 26 42.53 -19.58 -26.68
CA GLN A 26 42.42 -20.60 -25.61
C GLN A 26 41.99 -19.93 -24.29
N SER A 27 40.75 -20.20 -23.86
CA SER A 27 40.23 -19.89 -22.53
C SER A 27 39.95 -21.21 -21.79
N PRO A 28 40.28 -21.36 -20.50
CA PRO A 28 40.13 -22.61 -19.76
C PRO A 28 38.78 -22.68 -19.02
N PHE A 29 37.68 -22.24 -19.62
CA PHE A 29 36.35 -22.34 -19.01
C PHE A 29 35.42 -23.25 -19.80
N LYS A 30 35.28 -24.51 -19.34
CA LYS A 30 34.22 -25.42 -19.78
C LYS A 30 32.89 -24.95 -19.22
N LEU A 31 32.09 -24.26 -20.03
CA LEU A 31 30.69 -23.98 -19.73
C LEU A 31 29.90 -25.30 -19.78
N LYS A 32 29.37 -25.76 -18.63
CA LYS A 32 28.39 -26.86 -18.62
C LYS A 32 27.10 -26.36 -19.28
N LYS A 33 26.67 -27.03 -20.36
CA LYS A 33 25.33 -26.86 -20.94
C LYS A 33 24.30 -27.16 -19.85
N PHE A 34 23.53 -26.16 -19.45
CA PHE A 34 22.34 -26.36 -18.63
C PHE A 34 21.26 -27.02 -19.51
N THR A 35 21.00 -28.30 -19.27
CA THR A 35 19.78 -28.94 -19.75
C THR A 35 18.63 -28.47 -18.88
N ALA A 36 17.66 -27.78 -19.48
CA ALA A 36 16.43 -27.40 -18.80
C ALA A 36 15.65 -28.66 -18.40
N SER A 37 15.51 -28.90 -17.10
CA SER A 37 14.53 -29.86 -16.59
C SER A 37 13.11 -29.32 -16.82
N PRO A 38 12.11 -30.17 -17.12
CA PRO A 38 10.75 -29.71 -17.28
C PRO A 38 10.25 -29.17 -15.94
N ALA A 39 9.90 -27.89 -15.90
CA ALA A 39 9.23 -27.30 -14.74
C ALA A 39 7.87 -27.99 -14.57
N LYS A 40 7.68 -28.66 -13.43
CA LYS A 40 6.36 -29.15 -13.02
C LYS A 40 5.42 -27.94 -12.94
N SER A 41 4.37 -27.95 -13.74
CA SER A 41 3.27 -27.00 -13.66
C SER A 41 2.60 -27.13 -12.29
N THR A 42 2.96 -26.25 -11.35
CA THR A 42 2.19 -26.05 -10.13
C THR A 42 1.01 -25.16 -10.48
N SER A 43 -0.18 -25.74 -10.56
CA SER A 43 -1.42 -24.97 -10.73
C SER A 43 -1.57 -24.01 -9.55
N ILE A 44 -1.54 -22.71 -9.78
CA ILE A 44 -1.93 -21.71 -8.78
C ILE A 44 -3.43 -21.90 -8.55
N ARG A 45 -3.81 -22.48 -7.39
CA ARG A 45 -5.22 -22.62 -7.00
C ARG A 45 -5.68 -21.34 -6.32
N CYS A 46 -6.62 -20.64 -6.95
CA CYS A 46 -7.40 -19.60 -6.30
C CYS A 46 -8.69 -20.25 -5.78
N THR A 47 -8.88 -20.25 -4.47
CA THR A 47 -10.15 -20.67 -3.86
C THR A 47 -11.01 -19.42 -3.73
N ILE A 48 -12.11 -19.36 -4.49
CA ILE A 48 -13.18 -18.40 -4.18
C ILE A 48 -13.72 -18.82 -2.81
N ALA A 49 -13.74 -17.93 -1.82
CA ALA A 49 -14.38 -18.19 -0.54
C ALA A 49 -15.83 -18.64 -0.82
N ARG A 50 -16.14 -19.91 -0.54
CA ARG A 50 -17.40 -20.57 -0.90
C ARG A 50 -18.47 -20.49 0.18
N ASP A 51 -18.15 -19.89 1.33
CA ASP A 51 -19.15 -19.70 2.36
C ASP A 51 -19.98 -18.45 2.04
N PRO A 52 -21.32 -18.53 2.17
CA PRO A 52 -22.16 -17.38 1.90
C PRO A 52 -21.68 -16.28 2.83
N VAL A 53 -21.32 -15.13 2.25
CA VAL A 53 -21.43 -13.85 2.95
C VAL A 53 -22.78 -13.93 3.67
N VAL A 54 -22.76 -14.04 5.01
CA VAL A 54 -24.00 -14.07 5.79
C VAL A 54 -24.84 -12.94 5.22
N PRO A 55 -26.02 -13.21 4.64
CA PRO A 55 -26.85 -12.15 4.14
C PRO A 55 -27.10 -11.25 5.34
N MET A 56 -26.51 -10.05 5.34
CA MET A 56 -26.99 -9.00 6.20
C MET A 56 -28.45 -8.88 5.82
N GLU A 57 -29.35 -9.30 6.72
CA GLU A 57 -30.78 -9.09 6.54
C GLU A 57 -30.95 -7.63 6.15
N ALA A 58 -31.41 -7.42 4.92
CA ALA A 58 -31.67 -6.10 4.40
C ALA A 58 -32.85 -5.54 5.19
N LYS A 59 -32.55 -4.92 6.34
CA LYS A 59 -33.44 -3.94 6.92
C LYS A 59 -33.68 -2.90 5.83
N LYS A 60 -34.95 -2.72 5.48
CA LYS A 60 -35.41 -1.61 4.64
C LYS A 60 -34.97 -0.30 5.32
N GLU A 61 -33.83 0.24 4.91
CA GLU A 61 -33.39 1.57 5.31
C GLU A 61 -32.98 2.35 4.06
N SER A 62 -33.81 3.36 3.80
CA SER A 62 -33.60 4.62 3.08
C SER A 62 -32.50 4.72 2.02
N ASP A 63 -32.96 5.06 0.81
CA ASP A 63 -32.34 5.90 -0.24
C ASP A 63 -30.83 6.23 -0.07
N PRO A 64 -29.94 5.86 -1.03
CA PRO A 64 -28.52 6.16 -0.93
C PRO A 64 -28.28 7.64 -1.25
N ALA A 65 -28.52 8.50 -0.27
CA ALA A 65 -27.85 9.79 -0.19
C ALA A 65 -26.32 9.60 -0.34
N PRO A 66 -25.55 10.60 -0.82
CA PRO A 66 -24.12 10.43 -1.07
C PRO A 66 -23.41 10.13 0.25
N TRP A 67 -23.08 8.86 0.49
CA TRP A 67 -22.56 8.40 1.77
C TRP A 67 -21.17 9.00 2.04
N GLN A 68 -21.09 10.03 2.89
CA GLN A 68 -19.88 10.28 3.68
C GLN A 68 -19.81 9.20 4.76
N ARG A 69 -19.07 8.13 4.47
CA ARG A 69 -18.64 7.14 5.47
C ARG A 69 -17.29 7.59 6.03
N PRO A 70 -17.03 7.53 7.36
CA PRO A 70 -17.77 6.81 8.42
C PRO A 70 -18.82 7.65 9.19
N ASP A 71 -19.52 7.02 10.15
CA ASP A 71 -20.41 7.69 11.11
C ASP A 71 -19.66 8.59 12.13
N VAL A 72 -20.40 9.26 13.02
CA VAL A 72 -19.84 10.16 14.05
C VAL A 72 -18.90 9.49 15.05
N PHE A 73 -18.95 8.16 15.15
CA PHE A 73 -18.05 7.38 15.99
C PHE A 73 -16.86 6.81 15.20
N GLY A 74 -16.74 7.16 13.92
CA GLY A 74 -15.69 6.65 13.05
C GLY A 74 -15.92 5.22 12.58
N ARG A 75 -17.19 4.77 12.51
CA ARG A 75 -17.55 3.41 12.09
C ARG A 75 -18.11 3.34 10.67
N PHE A 76 -17.73 2.28 9.96
CA PHE A 76 -18.29 1.84 8.69
C PHE A 76 -19.27 0.69 8.96
N GLY A 77 -20.54 1.02 9.20
CA GLY A 77 -21.47 0.07 9.78
C GLY A 77 -21.00 -0.33 11.18
N ARG A 78 -20.68 -1.61 11.39
CA ARG A 78 -20.15 -2.06 12.69
C ARG A 78 -18.63 -1.93 12.84
N PHE A 79 -17.88 -1.79 11.75
CA PHE A 79 -16.41 -1.84 11.73
C PHE A 79 -15.78 -0.47 11.94
N GLY A 80 -14.51 -0.40 12.35
CA GLY A 80 -13.81 0.86 12.60
C GLY A 80 -13.89 1.30 14.06
N GLY A 81 -14.12 2.59 14.32
CA GLY A 81 -14.19 3.16 15.66
C GLY A 81 -12.86 3.69 16.21
N LYS A 82 -12.85 4.07 17.49
CA LYS A 82 -11.68 4.58 18.24
C LYS A 82 -11.46 3.75 19.50
N PHE A 83 -10.92 2.54 19.35
CA PHE A 83 -10.64 1.63 20.46
C PHE A 83 -9.21 1.83 21.01
N VAL A 84 -8.94 3.05 21.47
CA VAL A 84 -7.61 3.48 21.96
C VAL A 84 -7.67 3.94 23.42
N PRO A 85 -6.53 4.02 24.12
CA PRO A 85 -6.47 4.68 25.41
C PRO A 85 -6.90 6.15 25.33
N GLU A 86 -7.49 6.66 26.42
CA GLU A 86 -7.96 8.06 26.52
C GLU A 86 -6.87 9.09 26.15
N THR A 87 -5.61 8.78 26.45
CA THR A 87 -4.45 9.63 26.13
C THR A 87 -4.30 9.92 24.62
N LEU A 88 -4.81 9.05 23.74
CA LEU A 88 -4.78 9.26 22.28
C LEU A 88 -6.02 9.96 21.73
N MET A 89 -7.10 10.10 22.52
CA MET A 89 -8.36 10.66 22.04
C MET A 89 -8.21 12.12 21.62
N TYR A 90 -7.39 12.90 22.33
CA TYR A 90 -7.08 14.28 21.96
C TYR A 90 -6.37 14.35 20.59
N ALA A 91 -5.32 13.56 20.39
CA ALA A 91 -4.57 13.54 19.13
C ALA A 91 -5.43 13.09 17.94
N LEU A 92 -6.27 12.07 18.13
CA LEU A 92 -7.17 11.62 17.07
C LEU A 92 -8.21 12.69 16.72
N SER A 93 -8.68 13.45 17.71
CA SER A 93 -9.65 14.53 17.51
C SER A 93 -9.01 15.75 16.84
N GLU A 94 -7.77 16.12 17.21
CA GLU A 94 -6.97 17.13 16.51
C GLU A 94 -6.75 16.74 15.05
N LEU A 95 -6.36 15.49 14.81
CA LEU A 95 -6.12 14.95 13.48
C LEU A 95 -7.40 14.96 12.61
N GLU A 96 -8.53 14.54 13.18
CA GLU A 96 -9.82 14.55 12.50
C GLU A 96 -10.28 15.97 12.15
N SER A 97 -10.16 16.90 13.10
CA SER A 97 -10.49 18.32 12.89
C SER A 97 -9.63 18.94 11.79
N ALA A 98 -8.32 18.65 11.80
CA ALA A 98 -7.41 19.14 10.76
C ALA A 98 -7.71 18.52 9.40
N LEU A 99 -8.03 17.23 9.34
CA LEU A 99 -8.41 16.56 8.09
C LEU A 99 -9.66 17.18 7.48
N HIS A 100 -10.71 17.44 8.27
CA HIS A 100 -11.91 18.12 7.78
C HIS A 100 -11.63 19.53 7.27
N LYS A 101 -10.82 20.31 8.00
CA LYS A 101 -10.45 21.67 7.57
C LYS A 101 -9.65 21.68 6.26
N LEU A 102 -8.73 20.74 6.12
CA LEU A 102 -7.81 20.68 4.98
C LEU A 102 -8.38 19.96 3.75
N ALA A 103 -9.49 19.25 3.90
CA ALA A 103 -10.19 18.60 2.78
C ALA A 103 -10.65 19.63 1.73
N ASP A 104 -11.17 20.77 2.17
CA ASP A 104 -11.67 21.85 1.30
C ASP A 104 -10.69 23.04 1.19
N ASP A 105 -9.53 22.97 1.83
CA ASP A 105 -8.48 24.00 1.73
C ASP A 105 -7.78 23.92 0.36
N ARG A 106 -8.05 24.91 -0.48
CA ARG A 106 -7.50 24.99 -1.84
C ARG A 106 -5.97 24.98 -1.86
N ASP A 107 -5.33 25.71 -0.94
CA ASP A 107 -3.87 25.83 -0.93
C ASP A 107 -3.23 24.50 -0.52
N PHE A 108 -3.85 23.76 0.41
CA PHE A 108 -3.43 22.40 0.74
C PHE A 108 -3.60 21.44 -0.43
N GLN A 109 -4.75 21.46 -1.12
CA GLN A 109 -5.02 20.58 -2.25
C GLN A 109 -4.10 20.87 -3.45
N GLU A 110 -3.80 22.14 -3.72
CA GLU A 110 -2.85 22.56 -4.76
C GLU A 110 -1.42 22.11 -4.41
N GLU A 111 -0.99 22.28 -3.16
CA GLU A 111 0.33 21.82 -2.70
C GLU A 111 0.45 20.29 -2.79
N LEU A 112 -0.55 19.55 -2.28
CA LEU A 112 -0.59 18.09 -2.36
C LEU A 112 -0.55 17.60 -3.81
N SER A 113 -1.40 18.18 -4.68
CA SER A 113 -1.46 17.83 -6.10
C SER A 113 -0.16 18.13 -6.83
N GLY A 114 0.48 19.27 -6.52
CA GLY A 114 1.80 19.63 -7.04
C GLY A 114 2.87 18.61 -6.66
N ILE A 115 2.90 18.17 -5.39
CA ILE A 115 3.87 17.15 -4.93
C ILE A 115 3.59 15.79 -5.58
N LEU A 116 2.32 15.37 -5.66
CA LEU A 116 1.96 14.12 -6.32
C LEU A 116 2.38 14.12 -7.80
N ARG A 117 2.18 15.23 -8.52
CA ARG A 117 2.60 15.35 -9.92
C ARG A 117 4.12 15.39 -10.06
N ASP A 118 4.78 16.36 -9.42
CA ASP A 118 6.16 16.72 -9.74
C ASP A 118 7.21 15.91 -8.97
N TYR A 119 6.85 15.37 -7.79
CA TYR A 119 7.76 14.59 -6.95
C TYR A 119 7.45 13.09 -6.97
N VAL A 120 6.16 12.72 -6.92
CA VAL A 120 5.77 11.30 -6.99
C VAL A 120 5.76 10.79 -8.44
N GLY A 121 5.47 11.65 -9.41
CA GLY A 121 5.38 11.29 -10.83
C GLY A 121 3.98 10.87 -11.26
N ARG A 122 2.94 11.34 -10.56
CA ARG A 122 1.55 11.08 -10.94
C ARG A 122 1.16 11.91 -12.18
N GLU A 123 0.24 11.43 -13.01
CA GLU A 123 -0.50 10.17 -12.88
C GLU A 123 0.25 8.92 -13.34
N THR A 124 -0.13 7.76 -12.81
CA THR A 124 0.45 6.49 -13.27
C THR A 124 -0.31 5.93 -14.47
N PRO A 125 0.35 5.29 -15.46
CA PRO A 125 -0.34 4.72 -16.61
C PRO A 125 -1.33 3.60 -16.28
N LEU A 126 -2.40 3.50 -17.08
CA LEU A 126 -3.24 2.31 -17.21
C LEU A 126 -2.81 1.51 -18.45
N TYR A 127 -1.99 0.50 -18.24
CA TYR A 127 -1.29 -0.23 -19.31
C TYR A 127 -2.07 -1.47 -19.74
N PHE A 128 -2.29 -1.65 -21.05
CA PHE A 128 -2.90 -2.86 -21.58
C PHE A 128 -1.86 -3.99 -21.64
N ALA A 129 -2.10 -5.09 -20.94
CA ALA A 129 -1.18 -6.23 -20.91
C ALA A 129 -1.53 -7.24 -21.99
N GLU A 130 -1.02 -7.04 -23.20
CA GLU A 130 -1.39 -7.82 -24.40
C GLU A 130 -1.12 -9.32 -24.21
N ARG A 131 0.08 -9.66 -23.71
CA ARG A 131 0.49 -11.06 -23.51
C ARG A 131 -0.32 -11.77 -22.43
N LEU A 132 -0.71 -11.04 -21.39
CA LEU A 132 -1.52 -11.61 -20.30
C LEU A 132 -2.96 -11.80 -20.75
N THR A 133 -3.49 -10.84 -21.51
CA THR A 133 -4.79 -10.93 -22.17
C THR A 133 -4.85 -12.13 -23.11
N GLU A 134 -3.81 -12.34 -23.94
CA GLU A 134 -3.70 -13.50 -24.81
C GLU A 134 -3.67 -14.82 -24.03
N HIS A 135 -2.90 -14.87 -22.94
CA HIS A 135 -2.77 -16.07 -22.12
C HIS A 135 -4.11 -16.56 -21.55
N TYR A 136 -5.00 -15.63 -21.21
CA TYR A 136 -6.34 -15.94 -20.67
C TYR A 136 -7.44 -15.96 -21.73
N ARG A 137 -7.10 -15.82 -23.01
CA ARG A 137 -8.07 -15.96 -24.09
C ARG A 137 -8.54 -17.41 -24.17
N ARG A 138 -9.85 -17.58 -24.28
CA ARG A 138 -10.52 -18.86 -24.40
C ARG A 138 -10.48 -19.34 -25.86
N PRO A 139 -10.61 -20.65 -26.13
CA PRO A 139 -10.61 -21.19 -27.48
C PRO A 139 -11.67 -20.59 -28.43
N ASN A 140 -12.77 -20.07 -27.87
CA ASN A 140 -13.83 -19.41 -28.65
C ASN A 140 -13.52 -17.95 -29.01
N GLY A 141 -12.29 -17.47 -28.80
CA GLY A 141 -11.86 -16.11 -29.07
C GLY A 141 -12.24 -15.08 -28.00
N GLY A 142 -13.08 -15.44 -27.02
CA GLY A 142 -13.45 -14.57 -25.91
C GLY A 142 -12.42 -14.57 -24.78
N GLY A 143 -12.44 -13.56 -23.91
CA GLY A 143 -11.52 -13.48 -22.77
C GLY A 143 -11.51 -12.08 -22.15
N PRO A 144 -10.92 -11.93 -20.96
CA PRO A 144 -10.80 -10.61 -20.33
C PRO A 144 -9.73 -9.77 -21.04
N HIS A 145 -10.01 -8.48 -21.26
CA HIS A 145 -8.95 -7.51 -21.53
C HIS A 145 -8.31 -7.09 -20.21
N ILE A 146 -7.00 -7.31 -20.07
CA ILE A 146 -6.31 -7.09 -18.79
C ILE A 146 -5.51 -5.80 -18.86
N TYR A 147 -5.83 -4.88 -17.96
CA TYR A 147 -5.10 -3.63 -17.77
C TYR A 147 -4.44 -3.61 -16.40
N LEU A 148 -3.24 -3.03 -16.34
CA LEU A 148 -2.45 -2.86 -15.13
C LEU A 148 -2.39 -1.37 -14.77
N LYS A 149 -2.92 -1.00 -13.60
CA LYS A 149 -2.72 0.34 -13.03
C LYS A 149 -1.33 0.42 -12.41
N ARG A 150 -0.43 1.19 -13.02
CA ARG A 150 1.02 1.12 -12.81
C ARG A 150 1.54 1.89 -11.59
N GLU A 151 0.99 1.59 -10.41
CA GLU A 151 1.48 2.17 -9.13
C GLU A 151 2.91 1.75 -8.76
N ASP A 152 3.46 0.75 -9.46
CA ASP A 152 4.88 0.37 -9.39
C ASP A 152 5.82 1.46 -9.93
N LEU A 153 5.32 2.37 -10.77
CA LEU A 153 6.11 3.47 -11.35
C LEU A 153 6.14 4.73 -10.49
N ASN A 154 5.39 4.78 -9.40
CA ASN A 154 5.50 5.89 -8.45
C ASN A 154 6.93 6.00 -7.93
N HIS A 155 7.34 7.21 -7.56
CA HIS A 155 8.53 7.39 -6.72
C HIS A 155 8.44 6.47 -5.49
N THR A 156 9.59 5.92 -5.07
CA THR A 156 9.74 4.81 -4.11
C THR A 156 9.21 3.43 -4.55
N GLY A 157 8.52 3.32 -5.69
CA GLY A 157 8.17 2.05 -6.34
C GLY A 157 6.88 1.37 -5.87
N ALA A 158 5.98 2.09 -5.18
CA ALA A 158 4.71 1.54 -4.70
C ALA A 158 3.65 2.62 -4.46
N HIS A 159 2.40 2.21 -4.27
CA HIS A 159 1.28 3.11 -3.94
C HIS A 159 1.44 3.84 -2.59
N LYS A 160 2.25 3.30 -1.65
CA LYS A 160 2.40 3.80 -0.27
C LYS A 160 2.82 5.26 -0.18
N ILE A 161 3.53 5.78 -1.19
CA ILE A 161 3.98 7.17 -1.22
C ILE A 161 2.82 8.17 -1.26
N ASN A 162 1.67 7.81 -1.85
CA ASN A 162 0.48 8.68 -1.90
C ASN A 162 0.02 9.06 -0.48
N ASN A 163 -0.11 8.06 0.39
CA ASN A 163 -0.47 8.23 1.80
C ASN A 163 0.63 8.94 2.60
N ALA A 164 1.89 8.56 2.40
CA ALA A 164 3.01 9.17 3.12
C ALA A 164 3.11 10.68 2.86
N VAL A 165 2.96 11.12 1.59
CA VAL A 165 2.96 12.54 1.24
C VAL A 165 1.81 13.28 1.90
N GLY A 166 0.58 12.75 1.80
CA GLY A 166 -0.60 13.38 2.38
C GLY A 166 -0.48 13.57 3.89
N GLN A 167 -0.07 12.51 4.61
CA GLN A 167 0.10 12.57 6.06
C GLN A 167 1.30 13.40 6.51
N ALA A 168 2.43 13.37 5.81
CA ALA A 168 3.57 14.22 6.17
C ALA A 168 3.27 15.71 5.94
N LEU A 169 2.53 16.04 4.88
CA LEU A 169 2.07 17.40 4.65
C LEU A 169 1.07 17.85 5.73
N LEU A 170 0.14 16.98 6.12
CA LEU A 170 -0.78 17.22 7.23
C LEU A 170 -0.03 17.44 8.55
N ALA A 171 0.97 16.61 8.85
CA ALA A 171 1.81 16.74 10.04
C ALA A 171 2.52 18.11 10.09
N LYS A 172 3.01 18.60 8.95
CA LYS A 172 3.57 19.97 8.86
C LYS A 172 2.54 21.05 9.17
N ARG A 173 1.31 20.92 8.66
CA ARG A 173 0.22 21.88 8.93
C ARG A 173 -0.18 21.88 10.41
N LEU A 174 -0.06 20.73 11.07
CA LEU A 174 -0.25 20.56 12.51
C LEU A 174 0.97 20.99 13.36
N GLY A 175 2.06 21.46 12.74
CA GLY A 175 3.27 21.87 13.45
C GLY A 175 4.06 20.73 14.08
N LYS A 176 3.80 19.47 13.70
CA LYS A 176 4.53 18.29 14.20
C LYS A 176 5.90 18.24 13.51
N THR A 177 6.94 18.04 14.30
CA THR A 177 8.34 18.03 13.83
C THR A 177 8.93 16.62 13.77
N ARG A 178 8.25 15.66 14.40
CA ARG A 178 8.66 14.26 14.52
C ARG A 178 7.62 13.33 13.92
N ILE A 179 8.09 12.38 13.13
CA ILE A 179 7.28 11.35 12.49
C ILE A 179 7.71 9.99 12.99
N ILE A 180 6.73 9.17 13.35
CA ILE A 180 6.91 7.74 13.56
C ILE A 180 6.09 6.93 12.55
N ALA A 181 6.56 5.73 12.22
CA ALA A 181 5.83 4.77 11.41
C ALA A 181 6.22 3.33 11.78
N GLU A 182 5.36 2.36 11.46
CA GLU A 182 5.68 0.93 11.47
C GLU A 182 6.05 0.45 10.07
N THR A 183 6.73 -0.70 9.94
CA THR A 183 6.82 -1.37 8.64
C THR A 183 7.13 -2.86 8.79
N GLY A 184 6.61 -3.68 7.86
CA GLY A 184 6.94 -5.09 7.69
C GLY A 184 7.87 -5.25 6.48
N ALA A 185 7.30 -5.33 5.27
CA ALA A 185 8.07 -5.39 4.01
C ALA A 185 9.09 -4.26 3.77
N GLY A 186 9.01 -3.15 4.51
CA GLY A 186 9.91 -2.00 4.38
C GLY A 186 9.40 -0.90 3.45
N GLN A 187 8.44 -1.18 2.55
CA GLN A 187 7.95 -0.18 1.58
C GLN A 187 7.29 1.04 2.23
N HIS A 188 6.49 0.84 3.28
CA HIS A 188 5.89 1.96 4.02
C HIS A 188 6.95 2.80 4.74
N GLY A 189 7.91 2.13 5.38
CA GLY A 189 9.04 2.80 6.03
C GLY A 189 9.89 3.60 5.04
N VAL A 190 10.18 3.07 3.84
CA VAL A 190 10.92 3.79 2.79
C VAL A 190 10.13 4.99 2.28
N ALA A 191 8.82 4.86 2.05
CA ALA A 191 7.97 5.96 1.65
C ALA A 191 7.95 7.07 2.71
N THR A 192 7.79 6.70 3.98
CA THR A 192 7.78 7.62 5.13
C THR A 192 9.13 8.32 5.29
N ALA A 193 10.24 7.59 5.28
CA ALA A 193 11.59 8.16 5.34
C ALA A 193 11.84 9.14 4.18
N THR A 194 11.36 8.81 2.98
CA THR A 194 11.50 9.65 1.78
C THR A 194 10.81 11.01 1.96
N VAL A 195 9.55 11.01 2.42
CA VAL A 195 8.81 12.26 2.60
C VAL A 195 9.32 13.06 3.79
N CYS A 196 9.76 12.40 4.86
CA CYS A 196 10.39 13.09 5.99
C CYS A 196 11.69 13.78 5.58
N ALA A 197 12.54 13.11 4.82
CA ALA A 197 13.76 13.70 4.26
C ALA A 197 13.44 14.91 3.37
N ARG A 198 12.41 14.80 2.53
CA ARG A 198 11.95 15.90 1.68
C ARG A 198 11.49 17.12 2.49
N PHE A 199 10.75 16.88 3.57
CA PHE A 199 10.09 17.91 4.36
C PHE A 199 10.92 18.43 5.53
N GLY A 200 12.08 17.84 5.80
CA GLY A 200 12.93 18.19 6.95
C GLY A 200 12.35 17.75 8.29
N LEU A 201 11.63 16.62 8.31
CA LEU A 201 11.02 16.06 9.52
C LEU A 201 11.91 14.95 10.10
N GLN A 202 11.99 14.86 11.43
CA GLN A 202 12.63 13.71 12.08
C GLN A 202 11.79 12.45 11.79
N CYS A 203 12.44 11.34 11.42
CA CYS A 203 11.76 10.11 11.07
C CYS A 203 12.29 8.93 11.87
N ILE A 204 11.40 8.23 12.57
CA ILE A 204 11.70 6.97 13.26
C ILE A 204 10.78 5.88 12.72
N VAL A 205 11.35 4.79 12.23
CA VAL A 205 10.60 3.65 11.70
C VAL A 205 10.82 2.44 12.60
N TYR A 206 9.72 1.91 13.14
CA TYR A 206 9.68 0.66 13.89
C TYR A 206 9.52 -0.51 12.92
N MET A 207 10.37 -1.53 13.08
CA MET A 207 10.35 -2.71 12.22
C MET A 207 10.67 -3.95 13.03
N GLY A 208 9.88 -5.01 12.84
CA GLY A 208 10.12 -6.30 13.51
C GLY A 208 11.51 -6.83 13.17
N ALA A 209 12.25 -7.36 14.14
CA ALA A 209 13.62 -7.81 13.93
C ALA A 209 13.73 -8.90 12.84
N GLN A 210 12.75 -9.80 12.74
CA GLN A 210 12.72 -10.81 11.67
C GLN A 210 12.50 -10.17 10.29
N ASP A 211 11.64 -9.16 10.21
CA ASP A 211 11.39 -8.42 8.97
C ASP A 211 12.62 -7.59 8.56
N MET A 212 13.34 -7.00 9.53
CA MET A 212 14.59 -6.28 9.28
C MET A 212 15.66 -7.16 8.65
N GLU A 213 15.82 -8.39 9.14
CA GLU A 213 16.76 -9.36 8.57
C GLU A 213 16.36 -9.72 7.12
N ARG A 214 15.09 -10.05 6.90
CA ARG A 214 14.56 -10.42 5.58
C ARG A 214 14.59 -9.28 4.57
N GLN A 215 14.46 -8.03 5.02
CA GLN A 215 14.32 -6.83 4.19
C GLN A 215 15.48 -5.84 4.38
N ALA A 216 16.70 -6.36 4.55
CA ALA A 216 17.91 -5.56 4.79
C ALA A 216 18.11 -4.41 3.79
N LEU A 217 17.74 -4.61 2.51
CA LEU A 217 17.83 -3.56 1.48
C LEU A 217 16.93 -2.36 1.79
N ASN A 218 15.71 -2.58 2.27
CA ASN A 218 14.80 -1.49 2.62
C ASN A 218 15.23 -0.82 3.93
N VAL A 219 15.78 -1.57 4.89
CA VAL A 219 16.41 -0.99 6.10
C VAL A 219 17.55 -0.04 5.71
N PHE A 220 18.43 -0.48 4.80
CA PHE A 220 19.52 0.35 4.30
C PHE A 220 19.02 1.62 3.60
N ARG A 221 17.99 1.51 2.74
CA ARG A 221 17.36 2.67 2.08
C ARG A 221 16.79 3.68 3.08
N MET A 222 16.07 3.21 4.10
CA MET A 222 15.53 4.10 5.14
C MET A 222 16.64 4.88 5.87
N ARG A 223 17.74 4.20 6.22
CA ARG A 223 18.91 4.85 6.86
C ARG A 223 19.61 5.84 5.93
N LEU A 224 19.75 5.53 4.64
CA LEU A 224 20.29 6.47 3.65
C LEU A 224 19.45 7.74 3.51
N LEU A 225 18.14 7.63 3.71
CA LEU A 225 17.20 8.76 3.74
C LEU A 225 17.22 9.52 5.07
N GLY A 226 18.06 9.13 6.03
CA GLY A 226 18.20 9.80 7.32
C GLY A 226 17.20 9.37 8.39
N ALA A 227 16.40 8.33 8.15
CA ALA A 227 15.51 7.79 9.17
C ALA A 227 16.25 6.90 10.18
N GLU A 228 15.88 7.01 11.44
CA GLU A 228 16.25 6.04 12.47
C GLU A 228 15.37 4.79 12.30
N VAL A 229 15.97 3.60 12.22
CA VAL A 229 15.23 2.33 12.09
C VAL A 229 15.43 1.52 13.37
N ARG A 230 14.35 1.36 14.14
CA ARG A 230 14.33 0.67 15.44
C ARG A 230 13.82 -0.76 15.29
N ALA A 231 14.65 -1.71 15.70
CA ALA A 231 14.28 -3.13 15.73
C ALA A 231 13.33 -3.43 16.90
N VAL A 232 12.26 -4.16 16.61
CA VAL A 232 11.31 -4.65 17.61
C VAL A 232 11.52 -6.14 17.81
N HIS A 233 11.90 -6.52 19.03
CA HIS A 233 12.19 -7.90 19.42
C HIS A 233 11.07 -8.54 20.25
N SER A 234 10.07 -7.76 20.67
CA SER A 234 8.92 -8.26 21.42
C SER A 234 8.01 -9.13 20.55
N GLY A 235 7.27 -10.04 21.18
CA GLY A 235 6.29 -10.87 20.49
C GLY A 235 6.93 -11.79 19.44
N THR A 236 6.39 -11.79 18.23
CA THR A 236 6.95 -12.55 17.10
C THR A 236 8.00 -11.76 16.34
N ALA A 237 8.26 -10.50 16.74
CA ALA A 237 9.20 -9.60 16.09
C ALA A 237 8.86 -9.35 14.61
N THR A 238 7.57 -9.11 14.35
CA THR A 238 7.00 -8.83 13.01
C THR A 238 6.21 -7.52 12.99
N LEU A 239 5.53 -7.21 11.87
CA LEU A 239 4.71 -6.02 11.67
C LEU A 239 3.72 -5.72 12.83
N LYS A 240 3.05 -6.74 13.39
CA LYS A 240 2.09 -6.53 14.49
C LYS A 240 2.77 -5.91 15.72
N ASP A 241 3.95 -6.40 16.06
CA ASP A 241 4.72 -5.93 17.20
C ASP A 241 5.32 -4.54 16.92
N ALA A 242 5.80 -4.31 15.69
CA ALA A 242 6.25 -2.99 15.25
C ALA A 242 5.16 -1.91 15.33
N THR A 243 3.92 -2.26 14.94
CA THR A 243 2.74 -1.39 15.09
C THR A 243 2.46 -1.08 16.56
N SER A 244 2.58 -2.09 17.43
CA SER A 244 2.35 -1.93 18.87
C SER A 244 3.38 -0.99 19.50
N GLU A 245 4.65 -1.11 19.14
CA GLU A 245 5.71 -0.20 19.61
C GLU A 245 5.56 1.21 19.06
N ALA A 246 5.16 1.38 17.80
CA ALA A 246 4.86 2.71 17.24
C ALA A 246 3.71 3.39 18.00
N ILE A 247 2.63 2.66 18.33
CA ILE A 247 1.52 3.20 19.14
C ILE A 247 2.00 3.57 20.55
N ARG A 248 2.85 2.75 21.20
CA ARG A 248 3.43 3.07 22.52
C ARG A 248 4.27 4.35 22.50
N ASP A 249 5.10 4.52 21.46
CA ASP A 249 5.86 5.75 21.27
C ASP A 249 4.92 6.94 21.08
N TRP A 250 3.88 6.76 20.26
CA TRP A 250 2.92 7.83 20.00
C TRP A 250 2.22 8.32 21.26
N VAL A 251 1.76 7.40 22.11
CA VAL A 251 1.14 7.71 23.41
C VAL A 251 2.06 8.58 24.26
N THR A 252 3.36 8.32 24.21
CA THR A 252 4.37 9.02 25.03
C THR A 252 4.73 10.40 24.46
N ASN A 253 4.67 10.58 23.13
CA ASN A 253 5.19 11.77 22.43
C ASN A 253 4.12 12.50 21.61
N VAL A 254 2.84 12.37 21.99
CA VAL A 254 1.66 12.76 21.21
C VAL A 254 1.63 14.25 20.80
N GLU A 255 2.19 15.13 21.62
CA GLU A 255 2.19 16.58 21.37
C GLU A 255 3.07 16.96 20.17
N THR A 256 4.23 16.34 20.04
CA THR A 256 5.27 16.70 19.05
C THR A 256 5.30 15.76 17.84
N THR A 257 4.65 14.59 17.96
CA THR A 257 4.79 13.48 17.01
C THR A 257 3.51 13.22 16.24
N HIS A 258 3.63 13.10 14.91
CA HIS A 258 2.60 12.50 14.07
C HIS A 258 2.94 11.05 13.74
N TYR A 259 1.95 10.16 13.84
CA TYR A 259 2.10 8.75 13.49
C TYR A 259 1.57 8.53 12.05
N ILE A 260 2.46 8.19 11.11
CA ILE A 260 2.04 7.82 9.76
C ILE A 260 1.71 6.33 9.72
N LEU A 261 0.43 6.01 9.90
CA LEU A 261 -0.09 4.64 9.78
C LEU A 261 -0.14 4.22 8.29
N GLY A 262 0.36 3.02 7.98
CA GLY A 262 0.70 2.62 6.61
C GLY A 262 -0.40 1.95 5.77
N SER A 263 -1.62 1.80 6.29
CA SER A 263 -2.73 1.14 5.60
C SER A 263 -4.10 1.65 6.07
N VAL A 264 -5.20 1.19 5.46
CA VAL A 264 -6.58 1.55 5.86
C VAL A 264 -7.03 0.77 7.10
N ALA A 265 -6.24 0.88 8.16
CA ALA A 265 -6.45 0.22 9.44
C ALA A 265 -6.26 1.22 10.60
N GLY A 266 -6.42 0.73 11.82
CA GLY A 266 -6.26 1.56 13.01
C GLY A 266 -7.49 2.41 13.33
N PRO A 267 -7.42 3.25 14.38
CA PRO A 267 -8.57 4.02 14.85
C PRO A 267 -8.95 5.11 13.85
N HIS A 268 -10.21 5.52 13.84
CA HIS A 268 -10.63 6.74 13.14
C HIS A 268 -9.81 7.95 13.64
N PRO A 269 -9.28 8.81 12.75
CA PRO A 269 -9.63 8.96 11.33
C PRO A 269 -8.74 8.20 10.32
N TYR A 270 -7.81 7.34 10.75
CA TYR A 270 -6.83 6.72 9.84
C TYR A 270 -7.44 5.95 8.66
N PRO A 271 -8.43 5.04 8.84
CA PRO A 271 -8.99 4.30 7.70
C PRO A 271 -9.58 5.21 6.61
N MET A 272 -10.29 6.26 7.01
CA MET A 272 -10.86 7.26 6.09
C MET A 272 -9.76 8.07 5.42
N MET A 273 -8.83 8.63 6.20
CA MET A 273 -7.74 9.46 5.72
C MET A 273 -6.85 8.73 4.71
N VAL A 274 -6.42 7.51 5.05
CA VAL A 274 -5.54 6.70 4.20
C VAL A 274 -6.24 6.30 2.91
N ARG A 275 -7.55 5.97 2.97
CA ARG A 275 -8.38 5.73 1.78
C ARG A 275 -8.39 6.95 0.87
N ASP A 276 -8.62 8.14 1.43
CA ASP A 276 -8.74 9.38 0.65
C ASP A 276 -7.43 9.77 -0.02
N PHE A 277 -6.29 9.63 0.66
CA PHE A 277 -4.97 9.84 0.05
C PHE A 277 -4.64 8.80 -1.03
N HIS A 278 -5.22 7.60 -0.98
CA HIS A 278 -5.09 6.61 -2.05
C HIS A 278 -6.18 6.70 -3.13
N ALA A 279 -7.26 7.48 -2.94
CA ALA A 279 -8.39 7.56 -3.87
C ALA A 279 -8.01 8.08 -5.27
N VAL A 280 -6.86 8.76 -5.38
CA VAL A 280 -6.25 9.17 -6.65
C VAL A 280 -6.07 7.98 -7.62
N ILE A 281 -5.83 6.77 -7.10
CA ILE A 281 -5.65 5.56 -7.91
C ILE A 281 -6.92 5.24 -8.70
N GLY A 282 -8.07 5.22 -8.02
CA GLY A 282 -9.37 4.98 -8.62
C GLY A 282 -9.80 6.11 -9.57
N LYS A 283 -9.62 7.37 -9.15
CA LYS A 283 -9.93 8.57 -9.97
C LYS A 283 -9.21 8.56 -11.31
N GLU A 284 -7.89 8.34 -11.29
CA GLU A 284 -7.11 8.22 -12.52
C GLU A 284 -7.54 7.00 -13.35
N THR A 285 -7.80 5.86 -12.71
CA THR A 285 -8.24 4.64 -13.41
C THR A 285 -9.56 4.86 -14.15
N ARG A 286 -10.54 5.51 -13.53
CA ARG A 286 -11.82 5.86 -14.18
C ARG A 286 -11.61 6.75 -15.39
N ARG A 287 -10.83 7.83 -15.24
CA ARG A 287 -10.54 8.76 -16.33
C ARG A 287 -9.84 8.05 -17.49
N GLN A 288 -8.80 7.26 -17.19
CA GLN A 288 -8.02 6.52 -18.19
C GLN A 288 -8.84 5.41 -18.87
N ALA A 289 -9.75 4.75 -18.15
CA ALA A 289 -10.69 3.77 -18.70
C ALA A 289 -11.65 4.41 -19.71
N LEU A 290 -12.23 5.56 -19.33
CA LEU A 290 -13.11 6.33 -20.20
C LEU A 290 -12.41 6.75 -21.49
N GLU A 291 -11.16 7.19 -21.39
CA GLU A 291 -10.35 7.58 -22.56
C GLU A 291 -9.98 6.40 -23.47
N LYS A 292 -9.72 5.21 -22.90
CA LYS A 292 -9.22 4.06 -23.65
C LYS A 292 -10.31 3.24 -24.32
N TRP A 293 -11.47 3.08 -23.66
CA TRP A 293 -12.55 2.25 -24.18
C TRP A 293 -13.95 2.83 -23.99
N GLY A 294 -14.06 4.12 -23.62
CA GLY A 294 -15.34 4.83 -23.58
C GLY A 294 -16.23 4.45 -22.39
N GLY A 295 -15.69 3.83 -21.34
CA GLY A 295 -16.49 3.38 -20.21
C GLY A 295 -15.70 3.11 -18.94
N LYS A 296 -16.23 2.23 -18.09
CA LYS A 296 -15.62 1.76 -16.84
C LYS A 296 -15.17 0.30 -16.98
N PRO A 297 -14.27 -0.19 -16.10
CA PRO A 297 -13.88 -1.60 -16.08
C PRO A 297 -15.05 -2.48 -15.62
N ASP A 298 -15.20 -3.69 -16.16
CA ASP A 298 -16.17 -4.68 -15.63
C ASP A 298 -15.75 -5.24 -14.27
N VAL A 299 -14.43 -5.29 -14.02
CA VAL A 299 -13.83 -5.89 -12.83
C VAL A 299 -12.62 -5.07 -12.41
N LEU A 300 -12.52 -4.83 -11.10
CA LEU A 300 -11.33 -4.31 -10.44
C LEU A 300 -10.80 -5.37 -9.48
N ILE A 301 -9.51 -5.64 -9.56
CA ILE A 301 -8.83 -6.64 -8.73
C ILE A 301 -7.65 -5.99 -8.04
N ALA A 302 -7.53 -6.17 -6.73
CA ALA A 302 -6.45 -5.63 -5.93
C ALA A 302 -6.07 -6.57 -4.79
N CYS A 303 -4.80 -6.57 -4.38
CA CYS A 303 -4.35 -7.39 -3.26
C CYS A 303 -4.74 -6.74 -1.92
N VAL A 304 -5.05 -7.56 -0.93
CA VAL A 304 -5.51 -7.12 0.38
C VAL A 304 -4.58 -7.69 1.44
N GLY A 305 -3.67 -6.83 1.93
CA GLY A 305 -3.07 -6.97 3.26
C GLY A 305 -3.93 -6.18 4.24
N GLY A 306 -3.44 -5.02 4.70
CA GLY A 306 -4.29 -4.04 5.39
C GLY A 306 -5.20 -3.20 4.46
N GLY A 307 -5.35 -3.54 3.17
CA GLY A 307 -6.37 -2.98 2.27
C GLY A 307 -6.11 -1.66 1.52
N SER A 308 -5.01 -0.92 1.73
CA SER A 308 -4.95 0.49 1.27
C SER A 308 -4.92 0.71 -0.25
N ASN A 309 -4.24 -0.16 -1.00
CA ASN A 309 -4.25 -0.10 -2.47
C ASN A 309 -5.64 -0.45 -3.02
N ALA A 310 -6.26 -1.48 -2.44
CA ALA A 310 -7.57 -1.95 -2.85
C ALA A 310 -8.62 -0.86 -2.63
N MET A 311 -8.65 -0.25 -1.44
CA MET A 311 -9.55 0.87 -1.17
C MET A 311 -9.27 2.08 -2.06
N GLY A 312 -8.02 2.40 -2.34
CA GLY A 312 -7.66 3.47 -3.28
C GLY A 312 -8.20 3.24 -4.70
N LEU A 313 -8.16 2.00 -5.18
CA LEU A 313 -8.69 1.61 -6.48
C LEU A 313 -10.23 1.53 -6.48
N PHE A 314 -10.82 0.95 -5.45
CA PHE A 314 -12.24 0.61 -5.37
C PHE A 314 -13.14 1.78 -5.00
N HIS A 315 -12.65 2.72 -4.19
CA HIS A 315 -13.45 3.82 -3.64
C HIS A 315 -14.22 4.57 -4.72
N GLU A 316 -13.55 4.88 -5.83
CA GLU A 316 -14.14 5.61 -6.94
C GLU A 316 -15.32 4.86 -7.58
N PHE A 317 -15.35 3.52 -7.53
CA PHE A 317 -16.31 2.65 -8.22
C PHE A 317 -17.35 2.02 -7.28
N VAL A 318 -17.36 2.37 -5.99
CA VAL A 318 -18.23 1.73 -4.98
C VAL A 318 -19.73 1.85 -5.30
N ASN A 319 -20.13 2.90 -6.04
CA ASN A 319 -21.51 3.14 -6.44
C ASN A 319 -21.87 2.52 -7.80
N ASP A 320 -20.89 2.03 -8.55
CA ASP A 320 -21.11 1.34 -9.83
C ASP A 320 -21.49 -0.12 -9.59
N LYS A 321 -22.79 -0.40 -9.44
CA LYS A 321 -23.32 -1.73 -9.07
C LYS A 321 -22.98 -2.87 -10.05
N ASP A 322 -22.64 -2.52 -11.28
CA ASP A 322 -22.24 -3.40 -12.37
C ASP A 322 -20.72 -3.67 -12.41
N VAL A 323 -19.92 -2.92 -11.64
CA VAL A 323 -18.46 -3.14 -11.53
C VAL A 323 -18.17 -4.11 -10.40
N ARG A 324 -17.51 -5.22 -10.71
CA ARG A 324 -17.12 -6.22 -9.70
C ARG A 324 -15.82 -5.81 -9.01
N LEU A 325 -15.84 -5.65 -7.69
CA LEU A 325 -14.67 -5.32 -6.87
C LEU A 325 -14.17 -6.58 -6.16
N ILE A 326 -12.95 -7.02 -6.48
CA ILE A 326 -12.38 -8.28 -5.97
C ILE A 326 -11.09 -8.00 -5.20
N GLY A 327 -11.16 -8.13 -3.88
CA GLY A 327 -9.98 -8.16 -3.00
C GLY A 327 -9.35 -9.56 -2.96
N VAL A 328 -8.03 -9.65 -3.06
CA VAL A 328 -7.29 -10.92 -3.05
C VAL A 328 -6.34 -10.97 -1.86
N GLU A 329 -6.62 -11.87 -0.92
CA GLU A 329 -5.80 -12.10 0.28
C GLU A 329 -4.74 -13.18 0.07
N ALA A 330 -3.73 -13.22 0.93
CA ALA A 330 -2.66 -14.23 0.83
C ALA A 330 -3.07 -15.55 1.50
N ALA A 331 -3.22 -16.61 0.70
CA ALA A 331 -3.53 -17.95 1.21
C ALA A 331 -2.33 -18.69 1.81
N GLY A 332 -1.11 -18.14 1.77
CA GLY A 332 0.10 -18.76 2.31
C GLY A 332 0.32 -20.19 1.80
N PHE A 333 0.43 -21.17 2.70
CA PHE A 333 0.56 -22.59 2.36
C PHE A 333 -0.79 -23.29 2.05
N GLY A 334 -1.88 -22.52 1.99
CA GLY A 334 -3.24 -22.99 1.80
C GLY A 334 -4.13 -22.61 2.99
N LEU A 335 -5.41 -22.38 2.74
CA LEU A 335 -6.36 -21.94 3.77
C LEU A 335 -6.53 -22.95 4.91
N ASP A 336 -6.37 -24.24 4.62
CA ASP A 336 -6.52 -25.30 5.64
C ASP A 336 -5.21 -25.63 6.36
N SER A 337 -4.10 -24.95 6.01
CA SER A 337 -2.78 -25.22 6.59
C SER A 337 -2.55 -24.55 7.95
N GLY A 338 -3.43 -23.63 8.35
CA GLY A 338 -3.21 -22.71 9.46
C GLY A 338 -2.09 -21.68 9.22
N LYS A 339 -1.42 -21.72 8.06
CA LYS A 339 -0.33 -20.80 7.67
C LYS A 339 -0.76 -19.97 6.46
N HIS A 340 -1.62 -18.99 6.70
CA HIS A 340 -2.13 -18.04 5.71
C HIS A 340 -2.26 -16.63 6.31
N ALA A 341 -2.66 -15.66 5.49
CA ALA A 341 -3.03 -14.30 5.88
C ALA A 341 -4.35 -13.88 5.21
N ALA A 342 -5.30 -14.82 5.12
CA ALA A 342 -6.64 -14.62 4.56
C ALA A 342 -7.62 -14.20 5.66
N THR A 343 -7.44 -12.99 6.19
CA THR A 343 -8.11 -12.46 7.37
C THR A 343 -9.61 -12.26 7.19
N LEU A 344 -10.06 -11.71 6.06
CA LEU A 344 -11.48 -11.56 5.73
C LEU A 344 -12.14 -12.90 5.43
N SER A 345 -11.37 -13.88 4.93
CA SER A 345 -11.89 -15.20 4.55
C SER A 345 -11.98 -16.19 5.71
N LYS A 346 -11.07 -16.11 6.70
CA LYS A 346 -10.93 -17.09 7.79
C LYS A 346 -10.87 -16.47 9.18
N GLY A 347 -10.86 -15.15 9.28
CA GLY A 347 -10.81 -14.45 10.55
C GLY A 347 -12.18 -14.26 11.19
N GLU A 348 -12.12 -13.81 12.43
CA GLU A 348 -13.27 -13.48 13.26
C GLU A 348 -13.24 -12.00 13.63
N VAL A 349 -14.36 -11.46 14.07
CA VAL A 349 -14.41 -10.04 14.44
C VAL A 349 -13.83 -9.82 15.82
N GLY A 350 -12.93 -8.85 15.92
CA GLY A 350 -12.31 -8.45 17.18
C GLY A 350 -11.70 -7.06 17.09
N VAL A 351 -11.14 -6.60 18.20
CA VAL A 351 -10.53 -5.27 18.32
C VAL A 351 -9.01 -5.43 18.35
N LEU A 352 -8.32 -4.80 17.40
CA LEU A 352 -6.86 -4.74 17.39
C LEU A 352 -6.40 -3.37 16.88
N HIS A 353 -5.34 -2.85 17.50
CA HIS A 353 -4.67 -1.60 17.10
C HIS A 353 -5.62 -0.41 16.89
N GLY A 354 -6.69 -0.30 17.67
CA GLY A 354 -7.55 0.87 17.69
C GLY A 354 -8.87 0.75 16.91
N ALA A 355 -9.13 -0.36 16.22
CA ALA A 355 -10.38 -0.54 15.47
C ALA A 355 -10.98 -1.94 15.64
N LEU A 356 -12.32 -2.02 15.51
CA LEU A 356 -13.03 -3.28 15.33
C LEU A 356 -12.94 -3.70 13.86
N SER A 357 -12.30 -4.86 13.59
CA SER A 357 -12.19 -5.43 12.25
C SER A 357 -12.21 -6.95 12.27
N TYR A 358 -11.94 -7.58 11.13
CA TYR A 358 -11.64 -9.02 11.08
C TYR A 358 -10.19 -9.26 11.49
N LEU A 359 -9.99 -10.31 12.30
CA LEU A 359 -8.71 -10.72 12.86
C LEU A 359 -8.50 -12.23 12.68
N LEU A 360 -7.27 -12.64 12.44
CA LEU A 360 -6.86 -14.03 12.67
C LEU A 360 -6.55 -14.20 14.16
N GLN A 361 -7.42 -14.91 14.89
CA GLN A 361 -7.31 -15.11 16.33
C GLN A 361 -7.72 -16.54 16.73
N ASN A 362 -7.23 -17.01 17.87
CA ASN A 362 -7.67 -18.27 18.47
C ASN A 362 -8.89 -18.08 19.39
N GLU A 363 -9.38 -19.16 20.00
CA GLU A 363 -10.56 -19.15 20.89
C GLU A 363 -10.41 -18.24 22.11
N ASP A 364 -9.18 -17.98 22.55
CA ASP A 364 -8.86 -17.06 23.66
C ASP A 364 -8.73 -15.59 23.21
N GLY A 365 -8.96 -15.29 21.93
CA GLY A 365 -8.78 -13.96 21.34
C GLY A 365 -7.31 -13.55 21.13
N GLN A 366 -6.37 -14.50 21.20
CA GLN A 366 -4.96 -14.24 20.92
C GLN A 366 -4.72 -14.21 19.41
N ILE A 367 -3.99 -13.19 18.95
CA ILE A 367 -3.71 -12.99 17.54
C ILE A 367 -2.80 -14.09 17.00
N ILE A 368 -3.25 -14.75 15.93
CA ILE A 368 -2.49 -15.76 15.19
C ILE A 368 -1.55 -15.05 14.21
N GLU A 369 -0.32 -15.53 14.12
CA GLU A 369 0.67 -14.97 13.21
C GLU A 369 0.32 -15.25 11.74
N PRO A 370 0.17 -14.22 10.90
CA PRO A 370 -0.19 -14.39 9.51
C PRO A 370 1.02 -14.89 8.70
N HIS A 371 0.79 -15.79 7.74
CA HIS A 371 1.86 -16.31 6.89
C HIS A 371 1.62 -16.03 5.41
N SER A 372 2.64 -15.47 4.75
CA SER A 372 2.68 -15.24 3.31
C SER A 372 4.12 -15.19 2.81
N ILE A 373 4.35 -15.64 1.58
CA ILE A 373 5.64 -15.43 0.90
C ILE A 373 5.91 -13.94 0.63
N SER A 374 4.86 -13.15 0.43
CA SER A 374 4.96 -11.70 0.25
C SER A 374 4.90 -11.03 1.61
N ALA A 375 5.96 -10.33 2.01
CA ALA A 375 6.05 -9.61 3.29
C ALA A 375 5.08 -8.41 3.40
N GLY A 376 4.44 -7.99 2.30
CA GLY A 376 3.47 -6.88 2.31
C GLY A 376 2.02 -7.30 2.58
N LEU A 377 1.73 -8.60 2.47
CA LEU A 377 0.41 -9.20 2.67
C LEU A 377 0.17 -9.92 4.01
N PRO A 378 1.15 -10.27 4.86
CA PRO A 378 0.87 -10.99 6.10
C PRO A 378 0.38 -9.99 7.14
N TRP A 379 -0.90 -9.69 7.08
CA TRP A 379 -1.64 -8.92 8.06
C TRP A 379 -2.59 -9.88 8.76
N SER A 380 -2.63 -9.84 10.09
CA SER A 380 -3.61 -10.59 10.87
C SER A 380 -4.88 -9.76 11.16
N TRP A 381 -4.95 -8.53 10.65
CA TRP A 381 -6.12 -7.66 10.72
C TRP A 381 -6.29 -6.88 9.41
N THR A 382 -7.52 -6.81 8.91
CA THR A 382 -7.85 -6.23 7.60
C THR A 382 -9.18 -5.52 7.65
#